data_AF-A0A9C9GRK3-F1
#
_entry.id   AF-A0A9C9GRK3-F1
#
_cell.length_a   1.000
_cell.length_b   1.000
_cell.length_c   1.000
_cell.angle_alpha   90.00
_cell.angle_beta   90.00
_cell.angle_gamma   90.00
#
_symmetry.space_group_name_H-M   'P 1'
#
loop_
_entity.id
_entity.type
_entity.pdbx_description
1 polymer ?
#
loop_
_entity_poly.entity_id
_entity_poly.type
_entity_poly.pdbx_seq_one_letter_code
_entity_poly.pdbx_strand_id
1 'polypeptide(L)'
;MRVKIYVLIGIIWVLIPSYSILILPSLYFSSNESFALSPVVVVLSVLFSWLWWAFMVPRWRVWAYRLTNDVDELNKLALRIRLIWPRGGWFYKTEIKTQAIASEEKEYNDIEDMFKPFEDMKKILKNLSATNYYIFTAEEDESCVILPETPSGFEAESPWTTGDTLKPELKRPFVYEVEYYSEGNGELLDFYPNSTVPVMSKKLIAALKEAGVDNIQTFDVDINFLRTEKSVQTHQVVNILGNLKSCKTGVTERDFDNGSWIKKTGIDENALNGALFFRMIESPKTILMHVSLKKKLEKEFSGLSYAHPLECVI
;
A
#
# COMPACT_ATOMS: atom_id res chain seq x y z
N MET A 1 1.10 -12.92 4.67
CA MET A 1 0.62 -14.07 5.50
C MET A 1 1.69 -15.13 5.74
N ARG A 2 2.55 -15.45 4.75
CA ARG A 2 3.55 -16.54 4.84
C ARG A 2 4.68 -16.28 5.85
N VAL A 3 5.18 -15.04 5.98
CA VAL A 3 6.27 -14.68 6.93
C VAL A 3 5.94 -15.04 8.38
N LYS A 4 4.69 -14.77 8.81
CA LYS A 4 4.23 -15.09 10.18
C LYS A 4 4.31 -16.59 10.50
N ILE A 5 4.11 -17.46 9.52
CA ILE A 5 4.20 -18.91 9.68
C ILE A 5 5.65 -19.32 9.95
N TYR A 6 6.63 -18.75 9.23
CA TYR A 6 8.04 -19.05 9.47
C TYR A 6 8.51 -18.60 10.85
N VAL A 7 8.02 -17.45 11.32
CA VAL A 7 8.25 -16.98 12.69
C VAL A 7 7.63 -17.94 13.73
N LEU A 8 6.40 -18.39 13.52
CA LEU A 8 5.73 -19.36 14.39
C LEU A 8 6.53 -20.67 14.50
N ILE A 9 7.03 -21.18 13.37
CA ILE A 9 7.90 -22.36 13.34
C ILE A 9 9.18 -22.12 14.14
N GLY A 10 9.75 -20.91 14.07
CA GLY A 10 10.89 -20.52 14.90
C GLY A 10 10.59 -20.54 16.39
N ILE A 11 9.41 -20.09 16.81
CA ILE A 11 8.97 -20.19 18.20
C ILE A 11 8.92 -21.66 18.63
N ILE A 12 8.33 -22.53 17.80
CA ILE A 12 8.16 -23.95 18.10
C ILE A 12 9.51 -24.69 18.15
N TRP A 13 10.43 -24.39 17.22
CA TRP A 13 11.72 -25.09 17.13
C TRP A 13 12.79 -24.56 18.08
N VAL A 14 12.74 -23.27 18.40
CA VAL A 14 13.79 -22.60 19.18
C VAL A 14 13.29 -22.31 20.59
N LEU A 15 12.22 -21.51 20.72
CA LEU A 15 11.83 -20.96 22.01
C LEU A 15 11.16 -22.01 22.91
N ILE A 16 10.23 -22.81 22.40
CA ILE A 16 9.54 -23.83 23.21
C ILE A 16 10.55 -24.81 23.84
N PRO A 17 11.48 -25.44 23.10
CA PRO A 17 12.46 -26.33 23.70
C PRO A 17 13.42 -25.60 24.66
N SER A 18 13.86 -24.38 24.32
CA SER A 18 14.73 -23.58 25.20
C SER A 18 14.06 -23.32 26.55
N TYR A 19 12.82 -22.81 26.55
CA TYR A 19 12.07 -22.57 27.77
C TYR A 19 11.74 -23.87 28.52
N SER A 20 11.49 -24.97 27.81
CA SER A 20 11.25 -26.27 28.42
C SER A 20 12.48 -26.77 29.19
N ILE A 21 13.68 -26.66 28.60
CA ILE A 21 14.96 -27.00 29.24
C ILE A 21 15.21 -26.14 30.49
N LEU A 22 14.78 -24.88 30.45
CA LEU A 22 14.95 -23.93 31.54
C LEU A 22 13.97 -24.17 32.71
N ILE A 23 12.71 -24.47 32.40
CA ILE A 23 11.61 -24.50 33.39
C ILE A 23 11.38 -25.90 33.96
N LEU A 24 11.38 -26.95 33.13
CA LEU A 24 10.97 -28.30 33.56
C LEU A 24 11.83 -28.87 34.69
N PRO A 25 13.17 -28.74 34.67
CA PRO A 25 13.98 -29.23 35.79
C PRO A 25 13.63 -28.49 37.09
N SER A 26 13.45 -27.18 37.03
CA SER A 26 13.05 -26.38 38.21
C SER A 26 11.71 -26.84 38.79
N LEU A 27 10.72 -27.13 37.93
CA LEU A 27 9.42 -27.67 38.37
C LEU A 27 9.58 -29.04 39.02
N TYR A 28 10.33 -29.95 38.40
CA TYR A 28 10.56 -31.30 38.92
C TYR A 28 11.27 -31.31 40.27
N PHE A 29 12.26 -30.45 40.47
CA PHE A 29 12.96 -30.34 41.76
C PHE A 29 12.14 -29.60 42.81
N SER A 30 11.25 -28.68 42.42
CA SER A 30 10.34 -28.02 43.38
C SER A 30 9.30 -28.98 43.98
N SER A 31 8.92 -30.03 43.24
CA SER A 31 7.97 -31.05 43.71
C SER A 31 8.61 -32.15 44.58
N ASN A 32 9.94 -32.22 44.64
CA ASN A 32 10.68 -33.21 45.42
C ASN A 32 11.42 -32.52 46.57
N GLU A 33 11.40 -33.06 47.79
CA GLU A 33 12.02 -32.43 48.99
C GLU A 33 13.56 -32.24 48.91
N SER A 34 14.21 -32.66 47.82
CA SER A 34 15.64 -32.57 47.56
C SER A 34 16.09 -31.17 47.12
N PHE A 35 15.92 -30.17 47.99
CA PHE A 35 16.29 -28.78 47.73
C PHE A 35 17.80 -28.57 47.47
N ALA A 36 18.66 -29.45 47.99
CA ALA A 36 20.12 -29.31 47.93
C ALA A 36 20.72 -29.37 46.51
N LEU A 37 20.02 -29.94 45.52
CA LEU A 37 20.48 -30.04 44.12
C LEU A 37 20.05 -28.84 43.25
N SER A 38 19.23 -27.93 43.78
CA SER A 38 18.57 -26.86 43.01
C SER A 38 19.54 -25.93 42.25
N PRO A 39 20.63 -25.40 42.83
CA PRO A 39 21.46 -24.41 42.13
C PRO A 39 22.22 -24.97 40.94
N VAL A 40 22.77 -26.19 41.06
CA VAL A 40 23.52 -26.84 39.98
C VAL A 40 22.59 -27.12 38.79
N VAL A 41 21.38 -27.61 39.07
CA VAL A 41 20.38 -27.89 38.04
C VAL A 41 19.97 -26.62 37.31
N VAL A 42 19.73 -25.52 38.03
CA VAL A 42 19.40 -24.22 37.42
C VAL A 42 20.52 -23.74 36.49
N VAL A 43 21.78 -23.81 36.94
CA VAL A 43 22.93 -23.41 36.12
C VAL A 43 23.03 -24.27 34.86
N LEU A 44 22.92 -25.60 34.99
CA LEU A 44 22.95 -26.50 33.84
C LEU A 44 21.78 -26.25 32.88
N SER A 45 20.57 -26.03 33.38
CA SER A 45 19.39 -25.67 32.58
C SER A 45 19.61 -24.40 31.76
N VAL A 46 20.20 -23.35 32.36
CA VAL A 46 20.54 -22.12 31.65
C VAL A 46 21.58 -22.40 30.56
N LEU A 47 22.63 -23.16 30.86
CA LEU A 47 23.67 -23.51 29.88
C LEU A 47 23.12 -24.33 28.71
N PHE A 48 22.29 -25.34 28.97
CA PHE A 48 21.71 -26.16 27.91
C PHE A 48 20.67 -25.40 27.09
N SER A 49 19.83 -24.58 27.72
CA SER A 49 18.89 -23.70 27.01
C SER A 49 19.65 -22.73 26.11
N TRP A 50 20.76 -22.17 26.59
CA TRP A 50 21.62 -21.30 25.81
C TRP A 50 22.22 -22.01 24.60
N LEU A 51 22.81 -23.19 24.81
CA LEU A 51 23.43 -23.98 23.74
C LEU A 51 22.41 -24.40 22.68
N TRP A 52 21.20 -24.81 23.10
CA TRP A 52 20.11 -25.14 22.18
C TRP A 52 19.75 -23.92 21.32
N TRP A 53 19.49 -22.78 21.95
CA TRP A 53 19.16 -21.54 21.26
C TRP A 53 20.27 -21.14 20.27
N ALA A 54 21.53 -21.12 20.72
CA ALA A 54 22.69 -20.72 19.94
C ALA A 54 22.91 -21.63 18.70
N PHE A 55 22.53 -22.90 18.79
CA PHE A 55 22.64 -23.86 17.70
C PHE A 55 21.45 -23.84 16.74
N MET A 56 20.23 -23.65 17.26
CA MET A 56 19.00 -23.77 16.47
C MET A 56 18.63 -22.46 15.75
N VAL A 57 18.93 -21.30 16.33
CA VAL A 57 18.61 -20.01 15.69
C VAL A 57 19.21 -19.86 14.30
N PRO A 58 20.51 -20.11 14.06
CA PRO A 58 21.10 -19.95 12.73
C PRO A 58 20.47 -20.88 11.68
N ARG A 59 20.13 -22.11 12.08
CA ARG A 59 19.50 -23.10 11.20
C ARG A 59 18.10 -22.67 10.81
N TRP A 60 17.30 -22.28 11.80
CA TRP A 60 15.96 -21.75 11.55
C TRP A 60 16.03 -20.51 10.66
N ARG A 61 16.97 -19.58 10.92
CA ARG A 61 17.11 -18.34 10.15
C ARG A 61 17.36 -18.61 8.67
N VAL A 62 18.38 -19.41 8.36
CA VAL A 62 18.71 -19.77 6.97
C VAL A 62 17.58 -20.56 6.31
N TRP A 63 16.96 -21.50 7.02
CA TRP A 63 15.78 -22.21 6.53
C TRP A 63 14.64 -21.25 6.17
N ALA A 64 14.37 -20.25 7.00
CA ALA A 64 13.33 -19.27 6.75
C ALA A 64 13.69 -18.33 5.59
N TYR A 65 14.97 -17.93 5.45
CA TYR A 65 15.45 -17.11 4.33
C TYR A 65 15.22 -17.78 2.98
N ARG A 66 15.42 -19.09 2.89
CA ARG A 66 15.15 -19.86 1.65
C ARG A 66 13.69 -19.88 1.22
N LEU A 67 12.76 -19.63 2.14
CA LEU A 67 11.32 -19.79 1.92
C LEU A 67 10.56 -18.46 1.82
N THR A 68 11.19 -17.35 2.19
CA THR A 68 10.58 -16.02 2.14
C THR A 68 11.20 -15.18 1.02
N ASN A 69 10.35 -14.44 0.32
CA ASN A 69 10.78 -13.38 -0.59
C ASN A 69 11.02 -12.05 0.17
N ASP A 70 10.58 -11.97 1.44
CA ASP A 70 10.72 -10.80 2.30
C ASP A 70 11.52 -11.15 3.56
N VAL A 71 12.84 -10.97 3.46
CA VAL A 71 13.80 -11.27 4.53
C VAL A 71 13.79 -10.17 5.60
N ASP A 72 13.53 -8.91 5.21
CA ASP A 72 13.49 -7.76 6.11
C ASP A 72 12.26 -7.83 7.04
N GLU A 73 11.06 -8.12 6.51
CA GLU A 73 9.86 -8.31 7.33
C GLU A 73 10.06 -9.47 8.33
N LEU A 74 10.65 -10.59 7.87
CA LEU A 74 10.97 -11.74 8.72
C LEU A 74 11.89 -11.34 9.87
N ASN A 75 12.99 -10.63 9.57
CA ASN A 75 13.96 -10.18 10.57
C ASN A 75 13.32 -9.22 11.58
N LYS A 76 12.52 -8.25 11.11
CA LYS A 76 11.80 -7.30 11.98
C LYS A 76 10.85 -8.01 12.94
N LEU A 77 10.08 -8.99 12.44
CA LEU A 77 9.16 -9.76 13.28
C LEU A 77 9.92 -10.65 14.27
N ALA A 78 10.97 -11.35 13.84
CA ALA A 78 11.78 -12.20 14.69
C ALA A 78 12.51 -11.41 15.80
N LEU A 79 13.00 -10.21 15.50
CA LEU A 79 13.56 -9.27 16.48
C LEU A 79 12.51 -8.80 17.48
N ARG A 80 11.31 -8.44 17.00
CA ARG A 80 10.19 -7.98 17.85
C ARG A 80 9.81 -9.02 18.90
N ILE A 81 9.78 -10.30 18.52
CA ILE A 81 9.47 -11.40 19.44
C ILE A 81 10.70 -11.95 20.19
N ARG A 82 11.87 -11.33 20.03
CA ARG A 82 13.15 -11.76 20.63
C ARG A 82 13.55 -13.20 20.30
N LEU A 83 13.15 -13.69 19.12
CA LEU A 83 13.60 -14.99 18.61
C LEU A 83 15.08 -14.92 18.19
N ILE A 84 15.46 -13.79 17.58
CA ILE A 84 16.84 -13.47 17.19
C ILE A 84 17.31 -12.17 17.84
N TRP A 85 18.62 -11.93 17.80
CA TRP A 85 19.23 -10.68 18.25
C TRP A 85 19.71 -9.83 17.06
N PRO A 86 19.85 -8.50 17.25
CA PRO A 86 20.38 -7.62 16.22
C PRO A 86 21.76 -8.06 15.71
N ARG A 87 21.99 -7.94 14.40
CA ARG A 87 23.29 -8.22 13.78
C ARG A 87 24.39 -7.43 14.48
N GLY A 88 25.53 -8.07 14.75
CA GLY A 88 26.67 -7.46 15.45
C GLY A 88 26.55 -7.39 16.97
N GLY A 89 25.38 -7.68 17.55
CA GLY A 89 25.18 -7.76 18.99
C GLY A 89 25.94 -8.91 19.66
N TRP A 90 26.07 -8.88 20.99
CA TRP A 90 26.83 -9.88 21.74
C TRP A 90 26.29 -11.32 21.55
N PHE A 91 24.97 -11.50 21.67
CA PHE A 91 24.33 -12.81 21.50
C PHE A 91 24.42 -13.34 20.06
N TYR A 92 24.47 -12.47 19.06
CA TYR A 92 24.68 -12.87 17.67
C TYR A 92 26.04 -13.56 17.49
N LYS A 93 27.06 -13.10 18.24
CA LYS A 93 28.41 -13.69 18.21
C LYS A 93 28.51 -15.04 18.91
N THR A 94 27.56 -15.35 19.80
CA THR A 94 27.51 -16.63 20.53
C THR A 94 26.76 -17.72 19.78
N GLU A 95 26.21 -17.41 18.60
CA GLU A 95 25.57 -18.39 17.71
C GLU A 95 26.58 -19.41 17.18
N ILE A 96 26.21 -20.69 17.21
CA ILE A 96 27.06 -21.80 16.76
C ILE A 96 26.69 -22.13 15.32
N LYS A 97 27.55 -21.74 14.37
CA LYS A 97 27.32 -21.88 12.93
C LYS A 97 28.30 -22.86 12.30
N THR A 98 27.83 -23.67 11.37
CA THR A 98 28.72 -24.35 10.43
C THR A 98 29.16 -23.36 9.34
N GLN A 99 30.27 -23.62 8.67
CA GLN A 99 30.76 -22.76 7.60
C GLN A 99 29.71 -22.55 6.49
N ALA A 100 28.95 -23.59 6.14
CA ALA A 100 27.87 -23.52 5.14
C ALA A 100 26.72 -22.59 5.57
N ILE A 101 26.29 -22.67 6.84
CA ILE A 101 25.24 -21.78 7.38
C ILE A 101 25.74 -20.34 7.39
N ALA A 102 27.00 -20.12 7.78
CA ALA A 102 27.58 -18.79 7.85
C ALA A 102 27.74 -18.14 6.46
N SER A 103 28.14 -18.91 5.44
CA SER A 103 28.25 -18.39 4.07
C SER A 103 26.90 -18.04 3.47
N GLU A 104 25.91 -18.89 3.67
CA GLU A 104 24.57 -18.68 3.13
C GLU A 104 23.85 -17.50 3.81
N GLU A 105 23.95 -17.40 5.14
CA GLU A 105 23.44 -16.22 5.86
C GLU A 105 24.11 -14.93 5.35
N LYS A 106 25.43 -14.97 5.08
CA LYS A 106 26.16 -13.83 4.54
C LYS A 106 25.62 -13.41 3.16
N GLU A 107 25.36 -14.36 2.26
CA GLU A 107 24.81 -14.07 0.94
C GLU A 107 23.48 -13.31 1.01
N TYR A 108 22.53 -13.78 1.84
CA TYR A 108 21.26 -13.08 2.04
C TYR A 108 21.44 -11.68 2.64
N ASN A 109 22.37 -11.53 3.59
CA ASN A 109 22.66 -10.23 4.19
C ASN A 109 23.31 -9.27 3.18
N ASP A 110 24.25 -9.74 2.36
CA ASP A 110 24.92 -8.94 1.33
C ASP A 110 23.91 -8.46 0.28
N ILE A 111 22.94 -9.30 -0.10
CA ILE A 111 21.83 -8.93 -0.98
C ILE A 111 20.97 -7.82 -0.34
N GLU A 112 20.54 -8.00 0.91
CA GLU A 112 19.73 -7.02 1.64
C GLU A 112 20.47 -5.67 1.78
N ASP A 113 21.75 -5.70 2.16
CA ASP A 113 22.59 -4.51 2.30
C ASP A 113 22.85 -3.82 0.96
N MET A 114 22.87 -4.55 -0.16
CA MET A 114 22.96 -3.99 -1.52
C MET A 114 21.68 -3.23 -1.92
N PHE A 115 20.50 -3.71 -1.53
CA PHE A 115 19.22 -3.07 -1.85
C PHE A 115 18.88 -1.91 -0.90
N LYS A 116 19.42 -1.92 0.32
CA LYS A 116 19.14 -0.92 1.34
C LYS A 116 19.36 0.54 0.90
N PRO A 117 20.46 0.90 0.21
CA PRO A 117 20.64 2.26 -0.32
C PRO A 117 19.55 2.69 -1.30
N PHE A 118 18.98 1.78 -2.09
CA PHE A 118 17.90 2.11 -3.03
C PHE A 118 16.58 2.39 -2.29
N GLU A 119 16.25 1.60 -1.27
CA GLU A 119 15.06 1.84 -0.44
C GLU A 119 15.20 3.11 0.42
N ASP A 120 16.38 3.32 1.01
CA ASP A 120 16.68 4.56 1.71
C ASP A 120 16.62 5.75 0.75
N MET A 121 17.11 5.60 -0.50
CA MET A 121 16.99 6.64 -1.52
C MET A 121 15.53 6.88 -1.93
N LYS A 122 14.69 5.86 -2.11
CA LYS A 122 13.25 6.06 -2.37
C LYS A 122 12.59 6.81 -1.22
N LYS A 123 12.90 6.46 0.02
CA LYS A 123 12.37 7.12 1.22
C LYS A 123 12.86 8.57 1.34
N ILE A 124 14.13 8.81 1.05
CA ILE A 124 14.73 10.15 1.01
C ILE A 124 14.09 10.96 -0.11
N LEU A 125 13.93 10.40 -1.31
CA LEU A 125 13.24 11.05 -2.43
C LEU A 125 11.79 11.38 -2.08
N LYS A 126 11.07 10.47 -1.41
CA LYS A 126 9.71 10.70 -0.91
C LYS A 126 9.63 11.83 0.13
N ASN A 127 10.66 11.96 0.97
CA ASN A 127 10.75 13.03 1.96
C ASN A 127 11.26 14.35 1.37
N LEU A 128 12.08 14.30 0.32
CA LEU A 128 12.61 15.48 -0.39
C LEU A 128 11.63 16.02 -1.43
N SER A 129 10.74 15.17 -1.94
CA SER A 129 9.59 15.58 -2.73
C SER A 129 8.48 16.03 -1.79
N ALA A 130 8.73 17.16 -1.14
CA ALA A 130 7.73 17.91 -0.40
C ALA A 130 6.70 18.49 -1.38
N THR A 131 5.95 17.61 -2.04
CA THR A 131 4.71 17.98 -2.67
C THR A 131 3.58 17.64 -1.73
N ASN A 132 2.75 18.63 -1.45
CA ASN A 132 1.49 18.52 -0.74
C ASN A 132 0.40 17.97 -1.66
N TYR A 133 0.73 17.44 -2.84
CA TYR A 133 -0.22 16.94 -3.82
C TYR A 133 0.01 15.47 -4.15
N TYR A 134 -1.10 14.75 -4.30
CA TYR A 134 -1.19 13.34 -4.66
C TYR A 134 -2.04 13.18 -5.91
N ILE A 135 -1.74 12.17 -6.72
CA ILE A 135 -2.62 11.75 -7.80
C ILE A 135 -3.81 11.03 -7.18
N PHE A 136 -5.01 11.51 -7.51
CA PHE A 136 -6.26 10.96 -7.03
C PHE A 136 -6.83 9.96 -8.02
N THR A 137 -7.01 8.71 -7.58
CA THR A 137 -7.59 7.63 -8.39
C THR A 137 -8.42 6.69 -7.50
N ALA A 138 -8.97 5.64 -8.08
CA ALA A 138 -9.56 4.51 -7.37
C ALA A 138 -8.94 3.21 -7.87
N GLU A 139 -8.88 2.20 -7.01
CA GLU A 139 -8.47 0.86 -7.40
C GLU A 139 -9.72 0.07 -7.78
N GLU A 140 -9.76 -0.37 -9.03
CA GLU A 140 -10.76 -1.30 -9.53
C GLU A 140 -10.27 -2.72 -9.23
N ASP A 141 -10.99 -3.45 -8.38
CA ASP A 141 -10.71 -4.85 -8.07
C ASP A 141 -11.82 -5.78 -8.59
N GLU A 142 -11.60 -7.09 -8.52
CA GLU A 142 -12.56 -8.10 -8.98
C GLU A 142 -13.88 -8.12 -8.18
N SER A 143 -14.02 -7.31 -7.12
CA SER A 143 -15.24 -7.25 -6.30
C SER A 143 -16.16 -6.06 -6.64
N CYS A 144 -15.65 -5.09 -7.40
CA CYS A 144 -16.38 -3.86 -7.72
C CYS A 144 -17.11 -3.92 -9.08
N VAL A 145 -18.21 -3.17 -9.18
CA VAL A 145 -18.92 -3.00 -10.46
C VAL A 145 -18.06 -2.15 -11.38
N ILE A 146 -17.72 -2.67 -12.56
CA ILE A 146 -17.02 -1.91 -13.61
C ILE A 146 -18.07 -1.19 -14.46
N LEU A 147 -17.92 0.12 -14.61
CA LEU A 147 -18.73 0.90 -15.54
C LEU A 147 -18.08 0.90 -16.94
N PRO A 148 -18.87 0.86 -18.02
CA PRO A 148 -18.38 1.16 -19.36
C PRO A 148 -17.60 2.48 -19.41
N GLU A 149 -16.62 2.60 -20.31
CA GLU A 149 -15.83 3.84 -20.42
C GLU A 149 -16.68 5.06 -20.80
N THR A 150 -17.74 4.86 -21.59
CA THR A 150 -18.65 5.92 -22.03
C THR A 150 -20.10 5.56 -21.71
N PRO A 151 -20.93 6.53 -21.31
CA PRO A 151 -22.36 6.31 -21.14
C PRO A 151 -23.04 5.99 -22.47
N SER A 152 -24.14 5.23 -22.43
CA SER A 152 -24.93 4.83 -23.59
C SER A 152 -25.45 6.07 -24.34
N GLY A 153 -25.25 6.09 -25.67
CA GLY A 153 -25.67 7.19 -26.53
C GLY A 153 -24.79 8.45 -26.47
N PHE A 154 -23.57 8.35 -25.93
CA PHE A 154 -22.63 9.45 -25.84
C PHE A 154 -21.42 9.24 -26.77
N GLU A 155 -21.06 10.25 -27.56
CA GLU A 155 -19.89 10.20 -28.43
C GLU A 155 -18.60 10.52 -27.65
N ALA A 156 -17.53 9.75 -27.91
CA ALA A 156 -16.29 9.78 -27.15
C ALA A 156 -15.45 11.07 -27.29
N GLU A 157 -15.72 11.90 -28.31
CA GLU A 157 -15.00 13.16 -28.55
C GLU A 157 -15.50 14.25 -27.60
N SER A 158 -15.05 14.21 -26.34
CA SER A 158 -15.80 14.90 -25.29
C SER A 158 -14.98 15.83 -24.38
N PRO A 159 -15.45 17.07 -24.12
CA PRO A 159 -14.75 18.13 -23.38
C PRO A 159 -14.53 17.88 -21.87
N TRP A 160 -14.80 16.68 -21.33
CA TRP A 160 -14.73 16.39 -19.88
C TRP A 160 -13.35 16.48 -19.26
N THR A 161 -12.30 16.52 -20.08
CA THR A 161 -10.92 16.65 -19.63
C THR A 161 -10.35 18.05 -19.89
N THR A 162 -11.05 18.93 -20.63
CA THR A 162 -10.53 20.26 -20.96
C THR A 162 -10.59 21.22 -19.77
N GLY A 163 -11.42 20.91 -18.77
CA GLY A 163 -11.66 21.76 -17.61
C GLY A 163 -12.61 22.92 -17.89
N ASP A 164 -13.21 22.98 -19.09
CA ASP A 164 -14.19 23.99 -19.45
C ASP A 164 -15.54 23.73 -18.77
N THR A 165 -16.31 24.79 -18.57
CA THR A 165 -17.70 24.66 -18.16
C THR A 165 -18.52 24.02 -19.26
N LEU A 166 -19.19 22.92 -18.92
CA LEU A 166 -20.09 22.24 -19.86
C LEU A 166 -21.46 22.92 -19.85
N LYS A 167 -22.10 22.94 -21.02
CA LYS A 167 -23.38 23.63 -21.19
C LYS A 167 -24.48 22.96 -20.35
N PRO A 168 -25.36 23.73 -19.69
CA PRO A 168 -26.45 23.19 -18.88
C PRO A 168 -27.48 22.38 -19.67
N GLU A 169 -27.48 22.45 -21.01
CA GLU A 169 -28.45 21.79 -21.89
C GLU A 169 -28.24 20.26 -21.98
N LEU A 170 -27.17 19.74 -21.38
CA LEU A 170 -26.95 18.30 -21.13
C LEU A 170 -27.92 17.73 -20.05
N LYS A 171 -29.17 18.20 -19.98
CA LYS A 171 -30.15 17.89 -18.90
C LYS A 171 -30.74 16.48 -18.93
N ARG A 172 -30.31 15.61 -19.84
CA ARG A 172 -30.74 14.21 -19.78
C ARG A 172 -29.81 13.48 -18.82
N PRO A 173 -30.34 12.62 -17.94
CA PRO A 173 -29.45 11.80 -17.13
C PRO A 173 -28.55 11.01 -18.06
N PHE A 174 -27.27 10.96 -17.72
CA PHE A 174 -26.34 10.04 -18.37
C PHE A 174 -26.78 8.62 -18.02
N VAL A 175 -26.70 7.69 -18.97
CA VAL A 175 -27.13 6.32 -18.73
C VAL A 175 -25.92 5.41 -18.87
N TYR A 176 -25.61 4.64 -17.83
CA TYR A 176 -24.65 3.54 -17.91
C TYR A 176 -25.39 2.22 -17.83
N GLU A 177 -25.18 1.37 -18.83
CA GLU A 177 -25.75 0.02 -18.88
C GLU A 177 -24.67 -0.98 -18.46
N VAL A 178 -24.92 -1.69 -17.36
CA VAL A 178 -23.98 -2.65 -16.77
C VAL A 178 -24.49 -4.06 -17.06
N GLU A 179 -23.77 -4.78 -17.94
CA GLU A 179 -24.10 -6.15 -18.34
C GLU A 179 -23.55 -7.21 -17.37
N TYR A 180 -22.34 -7.01 -16.85
CA TYR A 180 -21.61 -8.02 -16.06
C TYR A 180 -21.36 -7.54 -14.63
N TYR A 181 -21.66 -8.41 -13.67
CA TYR A 181 -21.07 -8.34 -12.33
C TYR A 181 -19.66 -8.92 -12.44
N SER A 182 -18.67 -8.28 -11.80
CA SER A 182 -17.54 -9.04 -11.32
C SER A 182 -18.06 -10.03 -10.25
N GLU A 183 -17.38 -11.14 -9.97
CA GLU A 183 -17.94 -12.27 -9.19
C GLU A 183 -18.37 -11.95 -7.74
N GLY A 184 -18.16 -10.72 -7.26
CA GLY A 184 -18.68 -10.22 -5.98
C GLY A 184 -20.11 -9.66 -6.06
N ASN A 185 -20.73 -9.42 -4.91
CA ASN A 185 -22.06 -8.77 -4.80
C ASN A 185 -22.14 -7.34 -5.38
N GLY A 186 -21.05 -6.86 -5.99
CA GLY A 186 -20.98 -5.70 -6.87
C GLY A 186 -21.28 -4.39 -6.15
N GLU A 187 -20.39 -3.96 -5.28
CA GLU A 187 -20.46 -2.60 -4.74
C GLU A 187 -19.99 -1.60 -5.81
N LEU A 188 -20.71 -0.48 -5.93
CA LEU A 188 -20.28 0.63 -6.77
C LEU A 188 -19.15 1.39 -6.08
N LEU A 189 -18.09 1.70 -6.81
CA LEU A 189 -16.99 2.53 -6.31
C LEU A 189 -17.45 3.95 -6.04
N ASP A 190 -16.81 4.62 -5.09
CA ASP A 190 -17.05 6.04 -4.85
C ASP A 190 -16.49 6.93 -5.96
N PHE A 191 -15.52 6.44 -6.74
CA PHE A 191 -14.94 7.14 -7.88
C PHE A 191 -14.57 6.15 -8.99
N TYR A 192 -14.91 6.50 -10.23
CA TYR A 192 -14.58 5.76 -11.43
C TYR A 192 -13.59 6.56 -12.30
N PRO A 193 -12.28 6.28 -12.22
CA PRO A 193 -11.24 7.06 -12.88
C PRO A 193 -11.11 6.76 -14.38
N ASN A 194 -11.45 5.54 -14.80
CA ASN A 194 -11.22 5.05 -16.17
C ASN A 194 -12.33 5.43 -17.16
N SER A 195 -13.45 5.99 -16.69
CA SER A 195 -14.48 6.48 -17.61
C SER A 195 -14.01 7.77 -18.30
N THR A 196 -14.26 7.85 -19.61
CA THR A 196 -14.11 9.10 -20.39
C THR A 196 -14.90 10.25 -19.74
N VAL A 197 -15.98 9.90 -19.03
CA VAL A 197 -16.86 10.79 -18.30
C VAL A 197 -16.80 10.40 -16.81
N PRO A 198 -15.98 11.06 -15.98
CA PRO A 198 -15.75 10.60 -14.62
C PRO A 198 -17.05 10.55 -13.81
N VAL A 199 -17.20 9.50 -13.00
CA VAL A 199 -18.37 9.28 -12.15
C VAL A 199 -17.93 9.25 -10.69
N MET A 200 -18.64 9.96 -9.82
CA MET A 200 -18.42 9.96 -8.37
C MET A 200 -19.72 9.66 -7.62
N SER A 201 -19.61 9.03 -6.46
CA SER A 201 -20.76 8.89 -5.55
C SER A 201 -21.20 10.27 -5.03
N LYS A 202 -22.51 10.43 -4.79
CA LYS A 202 -23.05 11.66 -4.17
C LYS A 202 -22.41 11.95 -2.81
N LYS A 203 -22.03 10.88 -2.08
CA LYS A 203 -21.33 10.97 -0.79
C LYS A 203 -19.94 11.59 -0.95
N LEU A 204 -19.13 11.10 -1.91
CA LEU A 204 -17.80 11.65 -2.17
C LEU A 204 -17.88 13.11 -2.62
N ILE A 205 -18.81 13.45 -3.50
CA ILE A 205 -19.03 14.84 -3.96
C ILE A 205 -19.36 15.76 -2.78
N ALA A 206 -20.24 15.33 -1.87
CA ALA A 206 -20.58 16.09 -0.68
C ALA A 206 -19.35 16.31 0.23
N ALA A 207 -18.55 15.27 0.46
CA ALA A 207 -17.34 15.36 1.27
C ALA A 207 -16.29 16.31 0.66
N LEU A 208 -16.12 16.30 -0.67
CA LEU A 208 -15.26 17.23 -1.40
C LEU A 208 -15.75 18.69 -1.25
N LYS A 209 -17.05 18.93 -1.48
CA LYS A 209 -17.65 20.27 -1.33
C LYS A 209 -17.54 20.81 0.10
N GLU A 210 -17.81 19.97 1.10
CA GLU A 210 -17.67 20.34 2.52
C GLU A 210 -16.20 20.64 2.89
N ALA A 211 -15.25 20.04 2.18
CA ALA A 211 -13.82 20.32 2.34
C ALA A 211 -13.34 21.55 1.57
N GLY A 212 -14.24 22.29 0.92
CA GLY A 212 -13.95 23.54 0.21
C GLY A 212 -13.64 23.38 -1.28
N VAL A 213 -13.90 22.22 -1.88
CA VAL A 213 -13.78 22.03 -3.33
C VAL A 213 -15.01 22.60 -4.02
N ASP A 214 -14.82 23.68 -4.78
CA ASP A 214 -15.90 24.44 -5.44
C ASP A 214 -15.88 24.33 -6.98
N ASN A 215 -14.83 23.73 -7.55
CA ASN A 215 -14.62 23.59 -8.98
C ASN A 215 -15.18 22.27 -9.56
N ILE A 216 -16.31 21.77 -9.06
CA ILE A 216 -16.95 20.54 -9.57
C ILE A 216 -18.36 20.84 -10.08
N GLN A 217 -18.58 20.57 -11.37
CA GLN A 217 -19.91 20.47 -11.97
C GLN A 217 -20.41 19.04 -11.92
N THR A 218 -21.70 18.88 -11.63
CA THR A 218 -22.34 17.57 -11.45
C THR A 218 -23.53 17.43 -12.39
N PHE A 219 -23.68 16.25 -12.97
CA PHE A 219 -24.80 15.87 -13.82
C PHE A 219 -25.41 14.56 -13.33
N ASP A 220 -26.73 14.43 -13.45
CA ASP A 220 -27.42 13.23 -13.00
C ASP A 220 -27.07 12.03 -13.89
N VAL A 221 -27.01 10.85 -13.27
CA VAL A 221 -26.68 9.60 -13.93
C VAL A 221 -27.57 8.48 -13.42
N ASP A 222 -28.05 7.67 -14.36
CA ASP A 222 -28.78 6.44 -14.13
C ASP A 222 -27.85 5.26 -14.45
N ILE A 223 -27.56 4.44 -13.44
CA ILE A 223 -26.78 3.21 -13.61
C ILE A 223 -27.76 2.05 -13.62
N ASN A 224 -27.92 1.45 -14.80
CA ASN A 224 -28.89 0.40 -15.07
C ASN A 224 -28.20 -0.96 -15.12
N PHE A 225 -28.55 -1.83 -14.18
CA PHE A 225 -28.07 -3.21 -14.13
C PHE A 225 -28.99 -4.09 -14.98
N LEU A 226 -28.57 -4.39 -16.21
CA LEU A 226 -29.41 -5.07 -17.20
C LEU A 226 -29.88 -6.45 -16.73
N ARG A 227 -29.05 -7.17 -15.95
CA ARG A 227 -29.39 -8.50 -15.44
C ARG A 227 -30.46 -8.51 -14.35
N THR A 228 -30.57 -7.44 -13.55
CA THR A 228 -31.53 -7.36 -12.43
C THR A 228 -32.66 -6.39 -12.68
N GLU A 229 -32.63 -5.66 -13.81
CA GLU A 229 -33.55 -4.58 -14.14
C GLU A 229 -33.60 -3.48 -13.06
N LYS A 230 -32.56 -3.40 -12.22
CA LYS A 230 -32.42 -2.41 -11.17
C LYS A 230 -31.72 -1.18 -11.73
N SER A 231 -32.26 0.00 -11.42
CA SER A 231 -31.59 1.28 -11.66
C SER A 231 -31.20 1.92 -10.34
N VAL A 232 -30.02 2.57 -10.29
CA VAL A 232 -29.56 3.31 -9.12
C VAL A 232 -29.05 4.69 -9.51
N GLN A 233 -29.34 5.68 -8.64
CA GLN A 233 -29.00 7.09 -8.80
C GLN A 233 -28.13 7.59 -7.64
N THR A 234 -27.27 6.74 -7.10
CA THR A 234 -26.38 7.07 -5.97
C THR A 234 -25.15 7.88 -6.38
N HIS A 235 -24.93 8.02 -7.68
CA HIS A 235 -23.76 8.64 -8.29
C HIS A 235 -24.16 9.86 -9.13
N GLN A 236 -23.15 10.61 -9.56
CA GLN A 236 -23.28 11.69 -10.53
C GLN A 236 -22.06 11.67 -11.45
N VAL A 237 -22.28 12.05 -12.70
CA VAL A 237 -21.19 12.41 -13.60
C VAL A 237 -20.59 13.73 -13.11
N VAL A 238 -19.27 13.82 -13.10
CA VAL A 238 -18.54 15.01 -12.65
C VAL A 238 -17.65 15.59 -13.73
N ASN A 239 -17.68 16.90 -13.84
CA ASN A 239 -16.70 17.68 -14.58
C ASN A 239 -15.89 18.53 -13.60
N ILE A 240 -14.58 18.40 -13.64
CA ILE A 240 -13.66 19.15 -12.78
C ILE A 240 -13.24 20.39 -13.57
N LEU A 241 -13.62 21.56 -13.07
CA LEU A 241 -13.38 22.83 -13.71
C LEU A 241 -11.96 23.33 -13.46
N GLY A 242 -11.39 23.94 -14.49
CA GLY A 242 -10.06 24.53 -14.44
C GLY A 242 -8.96 23.48 -14.49
N ASN A 243 -8.18 23.54 -15.55
CA ASN A 243 -6.91 22.83 -15.62
C ASN A 243 -5.81 23.76 -15.12
N LEU A 244 -4.93 23.26 -14.24
CA LEU A 244 -3.80 24.02 -13.75
C LEU A 244 -2.50 23.48 -14.32
N LYS A 245 -1.61 24.41 -14.71
CA LYS A 245 -0.23 24.07 -15.02
C LYS A 245 0.45 23.73 -13.69
N SER A 246 0.97 22.51 -13.60
CA SER A 246 1.40 21.94 -12.34
C SER A 246 2.85 21.49 -12.36
N CYS A 247 3.45 21.36 -13.56
CA CYS A 247 4.81 20.90 -13.72
C CYS A 247 5.78 22.08 -13.75
N LYS A 248 6.90 21.96 -13.02
CA LYS A 248 8.02 22.90 -13.17
C LYS A 248 8.53 22.90 -14.61
N THR A 249 8.70 24.08 -15.19
CA THR A 249 9.17 24.28 -16.56
C THR A 249 10.52 23.56 -16.80
N GLY A 250 10.61 22.72 -17.83
CA GLY A 250 11.83 21.98 -18.20
C GLY A 250 11.78 20.46 -17.99
N VAL A 251 10.70 19.92 -17.43
CA VAL A 251 10.47 18.46 -17.34
C VAL A 251 9.50 18.04 -18.44
N THR A 252 9.97 17.94 -19.69
CA THR A 252 9.21 17.27 -20.76
C THR A 252 10.17 16.55 -21.70
N GLU A 253 10.23 15.23 -21.58
CA GLU A 253 10.65 14.36 -22.68
C GLU A 253 9.35 13.76 -23.23
N ARG A 254 9.07 14.00 -24.51
CA ARG A 254 7.83 13.59 -25.18
C ARG A 254 8.20 12.52 -26.20
N ASP A 255 7.77 11.28 -25.99
CA ASP A 255 7.91 10.24 -27.01
C ASP A 255 6.57 10.11 -27.75
N PHE A 256 6.61 10.21 -29.09
CA PHE A 256 5.44 10.54 -29.91
C PHE A 256 4.55 9.34 -30.27
N ASP A 257 4.84 8.13 -29.78
CA ASP A 257 4.23 6.93 -30.35
C ASP A 257 3.14 6.22 -29.54
N ASN A 258 2.92 6.47 -28.24
CA ASN A 258 1.87 5.71 -27.50
C ASN A 258 1.31 6.32 -26.19
N GLY A 259 1.36 7.65 -26.05
CA GLY A 259 0.88 8.34 -24.85
C GLY A 259 2.00 9.09 -24.16
N SER A 260 1.72 10.31 -23.76
CA SER A 260 2.69 11.20 -23.13
C SER A 260 2.94 10.74 -21.70
N TRP A 261 4.07 10.09 -21.46
CA TRP A 261 4.55 9.86 -20.10
C TRP A 261 5.30 11.08 -19.56
N ILE A 262 5.18 11.37 -18.27
CA ILE A 262 5.99 12.39 -17.60
C ILE A 262 6.94 11.74 -16.60
N LYS A 263 8.20 11.60 -17.01
CA LYS A 263 9.27 11.06 -16.17
C LYS A 263 9.71 12.12 -15.14
N LYS A 264 9.34 11.92 -13.87
CA LYS A 264 9.70 12.76 -12.70
C LYS A 264 9.25 14.22 -12.80
N THR A 265 7.97 14.48 -12.60
CA THR A 265 7.49 15.85 -12.36
C THR A 265 7.78 16.32 -10.95
N GLY A 266 8.56 17.39 -10.84
CA GLY A 266 8.45 18.28 -9.70
C GLY A 266 7.17 19.09 -9.85
N ILE A 267 6.23 18.92 -8.92
CA ILE A 267 5.06 19.79 -8.83
C ILE A 267 5.50 21.20 -8.43
N ASP A 268 5.00 22.21 -9.14
CA ASP A 268 5.20 23.62 -8.81
C ASP A 268 4.05 24.12 -7.92
N GLU A 269 4.17 23.91 -6.60
CA GLU A 269 3.11 24.31 -5.66
C GLU A 269 2.78 25.80 -5.70
N ASN A 270 3.75 26.65 -6.03
CA ASN A 270 3.54 28.10 -6.12
C ASN A 270 2.58 28.43 -7.26
N ALA A 271 2.65 27.68 -8.38
CA ALA A 271 1.74 27.84 -9.51
C ALA A 271 0.31 27.34 -9.21
N LEU A 272 0.16 26.47 -8.22
CA LEU A 272 -1.13 25.88 -7.84
C LEU A 272 -1.94 26.77 -6.89
N ASN A 273 -1.33 27.78 -6.28
CA ASN A 273 -1.99 28.78 -5.42
C ASN A 273 -2.94 28.17 -4.37
N GLY A 274 -2.55 27.03 -3.78
CA GLY A 274 -3.35 26.33 -2.77
C GLY A 274 -4.62 25.64 -3.29
N ALA A 275 -4.75 25.43 -4.61
CA ALA A 275 -5.85 24.67 -5.18
C ALA A 275 -5.95 23.29 -4.50
N LEU A 276 -7.17 22.85 -4.17
CA LEU A 276 -7.36 21.63 -3.39
C LEU A 276 -7.51 20.39 -4.28
N PHE A 277 -8.19 20.52 -5.42
CA PHE A 277 -8.57 19.42 -6.29
C PHE A 277 -8.71 19.91 -7.72
N PHE A 278 -7.93 19.38 -8.67
CA PHE A 278 -7.92 19.90 -10.05
C PHE A 278 -7.29 18.90 -11.04
N ARG A 279 -7.44 19.17 -12.34
CA ARG A 279 -6.77 18.42 -13.42
C ARG A 279 -5.49 19.11 -13.89
N MET A 280 -4.48 18.32 -14.26
CA MET A 280 -3.25 18.86 -14.83
C MET A 280 -3.45 19.27 -16.29
N ILE A 281 -2.94 20.45 -16.69
CA ILE A 281 -2.88 20.83 -18.12
C ILE A 281 -2.00 19.85 -18.90
N GLU A 282 -0.92 19.40 -18.28
CA GLU A 282 0.08 18.53 -18.92
C GLU A 282 -0.42 17.10 -19.12
N SER A 283 -1.37 16.66 -18.28
CA SER A 283 -2.04 15.36 -18.38
C SER A 283 -3.51 15.52 -17.96
N PRO A 284 -4.41 15.86 -18.90
CA PRO A 284 -5.82 16.14 -18.59
C PRO A 284 -6.59 15.00 -17.92
N LYS A 285 -6.11 13.75 -18.06
CA LYS A 285 -6.67 12.59 -17.36
C LYS A 285 -6.24 12.51 -15.89
N THR A 286 -5.12 13.14 -15.53
CA THR A 286 -4.59 13.12 -14.16
C THR A 286 -5.26 14.18 -13.30
N ILE A 287 -5.82 13.73 -12.18
CA ILE A 287 -6.40 14.58 -11.15
C ILE A 287 -5.42 14.66 -9.98
N LEU A 288 -5.07 15.87 -9.55
CA LEU A 288 -4.27 16.11 -8.36
C LEU A 288 -5.16 16.55 -7.20
N MET A 289 -4.82 16.07 -6.01
CA MET A 289 -5.49 16.36 -4.76
C MET A 289 -4.47 16.79 -3.71
N HIS A 290 -4.79 17.87 -3.00
CA HIS A 290 -3.98 18.36 -1.90
C HIS A 290 -4.04 17.39 -0.68
N VAL A 291 -2.96 17.30 0.09
CA VAL A 291 -2.77 16.37 1.21
C VAL A 291 -3.79 16.58 2.32
N SER A 292 -4.30 17.81 2.48
CA SER A 292 -5.38 18.10 3.43
C SER A 292 -6.67 17.37 3.07
N LEU A 293 -7.04 17.30 1.79
CA LEU A 293 -8.20 16.55 1.32
C LEU A 293 -7.96 15.05 1.50
N LYS A 294 -6.80 14.54 1.08
CA LYS A 294 -6.42 13.13 1.26
C LYS A 294 -6.61 12.68 2.71
N LYS A 295 -6.09 13.43 3.68
CA LYS A 295 -6.20 13.11 5.12
C LYS A 295 -7.65 13.06 5.62
N LYS A 296 -8.54 13.83 5.02
CA LYS A 296 -9.98 13.82 5.34
C LYS A 296 -10.66 12.60 4.74
N LEU A 297 -10.42 12.35 3.45
CA LEU A 297 -11.12 11.31 2.69
C LEU A 297 -10.62 9.89 2.97
N GLU A 298 -9.33 9.69 3.24
CA GLU A 298 -8.73 8.35 3.46
C GLU A 298 -9.33 7.60 4.67
N LYS A 299 -9.97 8.32 5.60
CA LYS A 299 -10.64 7.74 6.77
C LYS A 299 -12.07 7.29 6.47
N GLU A 300 -12.69 7.86 5.46
CA GLU A 300 -14.12 7.71 5.17
C GLU A 300 -14.39 6.84 3.94
N PHE A 301 -13.42 6.76 3.02
CA PHE A 301 -13.55 6.07 1.73
C PHE A 301 -12.39 5.09 1.54
N SER A 302 -12.69 3.80 1.60
CA SER A 302 -11.68 2.73 1.48
C SER A 302 -11.29 2.40 0.03
N GLY A 303 -12.13 2.74 -0.95
CA GLY A 303 -11.89 2.45 -2.38
C GLY A 303 -11.06 3.51 -3.12
N LEU A 304 -10.64 4.58 -2.44
CA LEU A 304 -9.84 5.64 -3.05
C LEU A 304 -8.35 5.36 -2.90
N SER A 305 -7.59 5.59 -3.98
CA SER A 305 -6.15 5.40 -4.02
C SER A 305 -5.43 6.73 -4.29
N TYR A 306 -4.26 6.88 -3.67
CA TYR A 306 -3.52 8.13 -3.63
C TYR A 306 -2.05 7.86 -3.95
N ALA A 307 -1.68 8.06 -5.21
CA ALA A 307 -0.32 7.81 -5.64
C ALA A 307 0.53 9.08 -5.51
N HIS A 308 1.75 8.93 -5.02
CA HIS A 308 2.68 10.06 -4.98
C HIS A 308 3.16 10.37 -6.42
N PRO A 309 3.22 11.64 -6.86
CA PRO A 309 3.58 11.98 -8.25
C PRO A 309 4.93 11.44 -8.71
N LEU A 310 5.88 11.24 -7.79
CA LEU A 310 7.19 10.62 -8.11
C LEU A 310 7.18 9.09 -8.20
N GLU A 311 6.15 8.44 -7.66
CA GLU A 311 5.99 6.98 -7.70
C GLU A 311 5.30 6.53 -8.99
N CYS A 312 4.62 7.44 -9.68
CA CYS A 312 3.92 7.16 -10.93
C CYS A 312 4.82 7.42 -12.15
N VAL A 313 4.80 6.45 -13.05
CA VAL A 313 5.00 6.71 -14.48
C VAL A 313 3.60 7.07 -14.99
N ILE A 314 3.28 8.37 -14.97
CA ILE A 314 2.12 8.92 -15.70
C ILE A 314 2.51 8.93 -17.17
#